data_AF-A0AA36BFJ0-F1
#
_entry.id   AF-A0AA36BFJ0-F1
#
_cell.length_a   1.000
_cell.length_b   1.000
_cell.length_c   1.000
_cell.angle_alpha   90.00
_cell.angle_beta   90.00
_cell.angle_gamma   90.00
#
_symmetry.space_group_name_H-M   'P 1'
#
loop_
_entity.id
_entity.type
_entity.pdbx_description
1 polymer ?
#
loop_
_entity_poly.entity_id
_entity_poly.type
_entity_poly.pdbx_seq_one_letter_code
_entity_poly.pdbx_strand_id
1 'polypeptide(L)'
;MSAFSRRIQTIVNIWNWLPAEGYHNPITPTAFSCEWYHKFTENASWKTKYFRAEACSLLDEKGRVNSLTTVLGQEVDRFNKLLTVIKLSLHQLKQAIHGTVAINRIFFSTLGFLTGVLQNYARKYNLAIDRLNFNFTILPQYRHQKDYIQALTTMTFGEELDIDKEIGKIKDGVLVHGLFMDGFGWDINNMMLADSKPGEMTASLPMMHLEPSPNVEILESDYTSPLYKTAQRAGVLSTTGHSTNFVFAVQLPSNQPQDYWIAKGAALICQLSD
;
A
#
# COMPACT_ATOMS: atom_id res chain seq x y z
N MET A 1 -9.02 22.37 40.52
CA MET A 1 -8.51 21.43 39.49
C MET A 1 -8.38 22.18 38.18
N SER A 2 -7.16 22.26 37.64
CA SER A 2 -6.84 23.02 36.43
C SER A 2 -7.62 22.48 35.20
N ALA A 3 -7.88 23.34 34.22
CA ALA A 3 -8.56 22.96 32.97
C ALA A 3 -7.86 21.79 32.24
N PHE A 4 -6.55 21.63 32.46
CA PHE A 4 -5.74 20.51 31.98
C PHE A 4 -6.14 19.16 32.61
N SER A 5 -6.39 19.14 33.92
CA SER A 5 -6.80 17.92 34.65
C SER A 5 -8.19 17.44 34.21
N ARG A 6 -9.13 18.35 33.90
CA ARG A 6 -10.45 17.97 33.36
C ARG A 6 -10.37 17.41 31.94
N ARG A 7 -9.43 17.89 31.11
CA ARG A 7 -9.25 17.46 29.72
C ARG A 7 -8.52 16.11 29.59
N ILE A 8 -7.56 15.81 30.47
CA ILE A 8 -6.97 14.46 30.57
C ILE A 8 -8.04 13.46 31.02
N GLN A 9 -8.91 13.83 31.96
CA GLN A 9 -10.03 12.98 32.34
C GLN A 9 -10.98 12.69 31.17
N THR A 10 -11.18 13.65 30.25
CA THR A 10 -11.96 13.41 29.02
C THR A 10 -11.28 12.41 28.09
N ILE A 11 -9.95 12.45 27.94
CA ILE A 11 -9.20 11.50 27.11
C ILE A 11 -9.21 10.10 27.73
N VAL A 12 -9.08 9.98 29.06
CA VAL A 12 -9.21 8.71 29.79
C VAL A 12 -10.64 8.15 29.69
N ASN A 13 -11.64 9.02 29.78
CA ASN A 13 -13.05 8.62 29.62
C ASN A 13 -13.41 8.20 28.19
N ILE A 14 -12.68 8.67 27.17
CA ILE A 14 -12.81 8.21 25.77
C ILE A 14 -12.21 6.80 25.61
N TRP A 15 -11.14 6.47 26.35
CA TRP A 15 -10.59 5.10 26.35
C TRP A 15 -11.57 4.09 26.99
N ASN A 16 -12.33 4.54 28.01
CA ASN A 16 -13.41 3.78 28.64
C ASN A 16 -14.72 3.74 27.81
N TRP A 17 -14.78 4.39 26.64
CA TRP A 17 -15.93 4.37 25.71
C TRP A 17 -15.81 3.30 24.63
N LEU A 18 -14.73 2.51 24.62
CA LEU A 18 -14.69 1.23 23.92
C LEU A 18 -15.57 0.25 24.71
N PRO A 19 -16.66 -0.30 24.13
CA PRO A 19 -17.49 -1.25 24.84
C PRO A 19 -16.65 -2.49 25.17
N ALA A 20 -16.54 -2.79 26.46
CA ALA A 20 -15.95 -4.03 26.97
C ALA A 20 -16.91 -5.23 26.85
N GLU A 21 -18.05 -5.06 26.19
CA GLU A 21 -19.10 -6.08 26.10
C GLU A 21 -19.49 -6.35 24.64
N GLY A 22 -19.52 -7.64 24.28
CA GLY A 22 -20.43 -8.11 23.24
C GLY A 22 -19.82 -8.81 22.02
N TYR A 23 -19.16 -9.95 22.24
CA TYR A 23 -18.94 -11.01 21.24
C TYR A 23 -20.25 -11.70 20.81
N HIS A 24 -21.37 -10.99 20.62
CA HIS A 24 -22.65 -11.61 20.26
C HIS A 24 -23.52 -10.70 19.37
N ASN A 25 -23.08 -10.43 18.14
CA ASN A 25 -23.98 -10.18 17.02
C ASN A 25 -23.21 -10.36 15.70
N PRO A 26 -23.77 -10.99 14.66
CA PRO A 26 -23.10 -11.19 13.38
C PRO A 26 -23.15 -9.88 12.59
N ILE A 27 -22.51 -8.84 13.09
CA ILE A 27 -22.15 -7.69 12.26
C ILE A 27 -21.07 -8.22 11.32
N THR A 28 -21.37 -8.28 10.03
CA THR A 28 -20.39 -8.66 9.01
C THR A 28 -19.10 -7.84 9.25
N PRO A 29 -17.89 -8.44 9.17
CA PRO A 29 -16.63 -7.77 9.50
C PRO A 29 -16.41 -6.42 8.79
N THR A 30 -17.12 -6.22 7.68
CA THR A 30 -17.19 -4.99 6.90
C THR A 30 -17.87 -3.82 7.63
N ALA A 31 -18.91 -4.03 8.43
CA ALA A 31 -19.68 -2.93 9.01
C ALA A 31 -19.01 -2.33 10.27
N PHE A 32 -18.38 -3.16 11.11
CA PHE A 32 -17.67 -2.69 12.31
C PHE A 32 -16.41 -1.88 11.97
N SER A 33 -15.66 -2.30 10.94
CA SER A 33 -14.48 -1.55 10.48
C SER A 33 -14.83 -0.18 9.90
N CYS A 34 -15.98 -0.07 9.22
CA CYS A 34 -16.43 1.18 8.61
C CYS A 34 -16.91 2.22 9.65
N GLU A 35 -17.67 1.81 10.66
CA GLU A 35 -18.20 2.74 11.67
C GLU A 35 -17.10 3.28 12.60
N TRP A 36 -16.14 2.42 12.98
CA TRP A 36 -14.99 2.83 13.78
C TRP A 36 -14.09 3.81 13.02
N TYR A 37 -13.82 3.52 11.73
CA TYR A 37 -13.03 4.42 10.88
C TYR A 37 -13.69 5.80 10.76
N HIS A 38 -15.00 5.87 10.50
CA HIS A 38 -15.73 7.13 10.37
C HIS A 38 -15.61 7.99 11.64
N LYS A 39 -15.87 7.38 12.81
CA LYS A 39 -15.75 8.04 14.12
C LYS A 39 -14.32 8.51 14.40
N PHE A 40 -13.31 7.79 13.93
CA PHE A 40 -11.91 8.15 14.08
C PHE A 40 -11.49 9.28 13.12
N THR A 41 -11.87 9.19 11.84
CA THR A 41 -11.44 10.14 10.80
C THR A 41 -12.05 11.51 10.94
N GLU A 42 -13.34 11.59 11.29
CA GLU A 42 -14.05 12.85 11.53
C GLU A 42 -13.52 13.56 12.79
N ASN A 43 -13.27 12.82 13.87
CA ASN A 43 -12.84 13.44 15.13
C ASN A 43 -11.38 13.86 15.16
N ALA A 44 -10.50 13.21 14.39
CA ALA A 44 -9.06 13.46 14.49
C ALA A 44 -8.60 14.72 13.73
N SER A 45 -9.21 15.04 12.59
CA SER A 45 -8.67 16.06 11.67
C SER A 45 -8.90 17.51 12.11
N TRP A 46 -10.04 17.82 12.71
CA TRP A 46 -10.30 19.19 13.19
C TRP A 46 -9.58 19.44 14.52
N LYS A 47 -9.57 18.47 15.44
CA LYS A 47 -8.98 18.62 16.77
C LYS A 47 -7.48 18.96 16.73
N THR A 48 -6.74 18.50 15.71
CA THR A 48 -5.30 18.79 15.59
C THR A 48 -4.98 20.13 14.94
N LYS A 49 -5.80 20.63 14.00
CA LYS A 49 -5.69 22.03 13.51
C LYS A 49 -5.96 23.04 14.63
N TYR A 50 -6.95 22.77 15.48
CA TYR A 50 -7.25 23.60 16.65
C TYR A 50 -6.09 23.60 17.66
N PHE A 51 -5.49 22.44 17.93
CA PHE A 51 -4.39 22.34 18.90
C PHE A 51 -3.15 23.16 18.49
N ARG A 52 -2.82 23.21 17.20
CA ARG A 52 -1.68 24.00 16.68
C ARG A 52 -1.93 25.50 16.78
N ALA A 53 -3.15 25.95 16.48
CA ALA A 53 -3.54 27.35 16.63
C ALA A 53 -3.52 27.79 18.10
N GLU A 54 -3.99 26.93 19.02
CA GLU A 54 -4.03 27.21 20.46
C GLU A 54 -2.60 27.21 21.07
N ALA A 55 -1.73 26.28 20.66
CA ALA A 55 -0.34 26.21 21.14
C ALA A 55 0.53 27.42 20.71
N CYS A 56 0.35 27.94 19.50
CA CYS A 56 1.07 29.13 19.02
C CYS A 56 0.57 30.44 19.66
N SER A 57 -0.64 30.46 20.23
CA SER A 57 -1.24 31.64 20.86
C SER A 57 -0.79 31.89 22.30
N LEU A 58 -0.12 30.91 22.93
CA LEU A 58 0.41 31.00 24.28
C LEU A 58 1.82 31.62 24.27
N LEU A 59 1.87 32.94 24.22
CA LEU A 59 3.09 33.71 24.42
C LEU A 59 3.36 33.90 25.91
N ASP A 60 4.63 33.78 26.28
CA ASP A 60 5.13 34.12 27.62
C ASP A 60 5.02 35.64 27.87
N GLU A 61 5.14 36.11 29.11
CA GLU A 61 5.01 37.54 29.48
C GLU A 61 5.97 38.48 28.70
N LYS A 62 7.01 37.91 28.10
CA LYS A 62 8.00 38.60 27.24
C LYS A 62 7.73 38.48 25.74
N GLY A 63 6.55 38.02 25.32
CA GLY A 63 6.16 37.87 23.91
C GLY A 63 6.88 36.74 23.17
N ARG A 64 7.48 35.79 23.89
CA ARG A 64 8.21 34.65 23.31
C ARG A 64 7.33 33.41 23.29
N VAL A 65 7.49 32.59 22.25
CA VAL A 65 6.83 31.27 22.19
C VAL A 65 7.46 30.36 23.25
N ASN A 66 6.63 29.73 24.07
CA ASN A 66 7.09 28.81 25.11
C ASN A 66 7.82 27.61 24.48
N SER A 67 8.94 27.18 25.06
CA SER A 67 9.68 26.01 24.56
C SER A 67 8.83 24.74 24.59
N LEU A 68 7.95 24.61 25.60
CA LEU A 68 7.01 23.50 25.72
C LEU A 68 5.95 23.51 24.60
N THR A 69 5.46 24.69 24.19
CA THR A 69 4.49 24.77 23.09
C THR A 69 5.12 24.40 21.75
N THR A 70 6.42 24.69 21.58
CA THR A 70 7.18 24.24 20.41
C THR A 70 7.29 22.72 20.35
N VAL A 71 7.66 22.07 21.46
CA VAL A 71 7.76 20.60 21.54
C VAL A 71 6.39 19.95 21.33
N LEU A 72 5.34 20.45 21.99
CA LEU A 72 3.99 19.92 21.83
C LEU A 72 3.47 20.11 20.39
N GLY A 73 3.79 21.22 19.74
CA GLY A 73 3.47 21.44 18.33
C GLY A 73 4.14 20.43 17.41
N GLN A 74 5.42 20.12 17.64
CA GLN A 74 6.15 19.09 16.88
C GLN A 74 5.56 17.69 17.10
N GLU A 75 5.19 17.34 18.33
CA GLU A 75 4.54 16.06 18.63
C GLU A 75 3.15 15.95 17.98
N VAL A 76 2.36 17.02 18.00
CA VAL A 76 1.08 17.07 17.26
C VAL A 76 1.29 16.87 15.76
N ASP A 77 2.30 17.50 15.17
CA ASP A 77 2.64 17.31 13.76
C ASP A 77 3.07 15.87 13.47
N ARG A 78 3.79 15.22 14.40
CA ARG A 78 4.18 13.81 14.30
C ARG A 78 2.96 12.89 14.35
N PHE A 79 2.02 13.12 15.27
CA PHE A 79 0.77 12.37 15.34
C PHE A 79 -0.09 12.58 14.10
N ASN A 80 -0.16 13.78 13.56
CA ASN A 80 -0.86 14.05 12.30
C ASN A 80 -0.28 13.25 11.14
N LYS A 81 1.05 13.19 11.01
CA LYS A 81 1.70 12.34 10.00
C LYS A 81 1.34 10.87 10.18
N LEU A 82 1.36 10.38 11.42
CA LEU A 82 0.98 9.00 11.72
C LEU A 82 -0.49 8.72 11.37
N LEU A 83 -1.41 9.64 11.71
CA LEU A 83 -2.82 9.53 11.38
C LEU A 83 -3.05 9.46 9.87
N THR A 84 -2.31 10.25 9.08
CA THR A 84 -2.35 10.17 7.62
C THR A 84 -1.92 8.78 7.14
N VAL A 85 -0.84 8.23 7.68
CA VAL A 85 -0.39 6.86 7.33
C VAL A 85 -1.46 5.83 7.65
N ILE A 86 -2.07 5.88 8.85
CA ILE A 86 -3.15 4.95 9.24
C ILE A 86 -4.35 5.05 8.29
N LYS A 87 -4.76 6.28 7.93
CA LYS A 87 -5.87 6.49 6.99
C LYS A 87 -5.58 5.87 5.62
N LEU A 88 -4.37 6.07 5.11
CA LEU A 88 -3.95 5.51 3.83
C LEU A 88 -3.86 3.97 3.88
N SER A 89 -3.31 3.40 4.96
CA SER A 89 -3.25 1.95 5.14
C SER A 89 -4.63 1.32 5.17
N LEU A 90 -5.61 1.92 5.86
CA LEU A 90 -6.99 1.42 5.89
C LEU A 90 -7.67 1.50 4.53
N HIS A 91 -7.41 2.58 3.78
CA HIS A 91 -7.92 2.67 2.41
C HIS A 91 -7.31 1.59 1.51
N GLN A 92 -6.01 1.35 1.59
CA GLN A 92 -5.34 0.28 0.84
C GLN A 92 -5.89 -1.11 1.19
N LEU A 93 -6.20 -1.37 2.47
CA LEU A 93 -6.82 -2.63 2.89
C LEU A 93 -8.22 -2.80 2.30
N LYS A 94 -9.03 -1.73 2.25
CA LYS A 94 -10.35 -1.76 1.59
C LYS A 94 -10.21 -2.13 0.10
N GLN A 95 -9.24 -1.54 -0.59
CA GLN A 95 -8.97 -1.84 -2.00
C GLN A 95 -8.48 -3.28 -2.20
N ALA A 96 -7.67 -3.78 -1.26
CA ALA A 96 -7.23 -5.17 -1.26
C ALA A 96 -8.38 -6.17 -1.14
N ILE A 97 -9.45 -5.83 -0.42
CA ILE A 97 -10.68 -6.64 -0.36
C ILE A 97 -11.38 -6.67 -1.73
N HIS A 98 -11.34 -5.56 -2.47
CA HIS A 98 -11.91 -5.50 -3.83
C HIS A 98 -10.99 -6.11 -4.91
N GLY A 99 -9.80 -6.57 -4.53
CA GLY A 99 -8.85 -7.19 -5.46
C GLY A 99 -7.92 -6.21 -6.17
N THR A 100 -7.92 -4.93 -5.81
CA THR A 100 -7.01 -3.92 -6.38
C THR A 100 -6.03 -3.44 -5.31
N VAL A 101 -4.74 -3.65 -5.53
CA VAL A 101 -3.70 -3.38 -4.52
C VAL A 101 -2.54 -2.60 -5.09
N ALA A 102 -2.13 -1.56 -4.39
CA ALA A 102 -0.82 -0.97 -4.57
C ALA A 102 0.19 -1.76 -3.73
N ILE A 103 1.14 -2.47 -4.34
CA ILE A 103 2.25 -3.06 -3.59
C ILE A 103 3.28 -1.95 -3.33
N ASN A 104 3.24 -1.38 -2.13
CA ASN A 104 4.18 -0.35 -1.70
C ASN A 104 4.63 -0.60 -0.25
N ARG A 105 5.56 0.23 0.26
CA ARG A 105 6.11 0.12 1.61
C ARG A 105 5.08 0.23 2.74
N ILE A 106 3.92 0.84 2.51
CA ILE A 106 2.85 1.00 3.50
C ILE A 106 2.05 -0.31 3.64
N PHE A 107 2.11 -1.21 2.66
CA PHE A 107 1.45 -2.50 2.71
C PHE A 107 2.24 -3.49 3.59
N PHE A 108 1.70 -3.77 4.79
CA PHE A 108 2.41 -4.43 5.89
C PHE A 108 2.89 -5.87 5.62
N SER A 109 2.27 -6.61 4.70
CA SER A 109 2.73 -7.97 4.35
C SER A 109 2.28 -8.40 2.95
N THR A 110 3.09 -8.09 1.94
CA THR A 110 2.84 -8.51 0.55
C THR A 110 2.76 -10.03 0.42
N LEU A 111 3.67 -10.76 1.08
CA LEU A 111 3.71 -12.22 1.03
C LEU A 111 2.45 -12.84 1.65
N GLY A 112 2.04 -12.38 2.84
CA GLY A 112 0.84 -12.89 3.50
C GLY A 112 -0.43 -12.64 2.68
N PHE A 113 -0.51 -11.48 2.03
CA PHE A 113 -1.61 -11.16 1.13
C PHE A 113 -1.66 -12.08 -0.08
N LEU A 114 -0.53 -12.28 -0.79
CA LEU A 114 -0.47 -13.15 -1.97
C LEU A 114 -0.80 -14.60 -1.62
N THR A 115 -0.29 -15.11 -0.49
CA THR A 115 -0.67 -16.45 -0.01
C THR A 115 -2.17 -16.53 0.30
N GLY A 116 -2.76 -15.46 0.85
CA GLY A 116 -4.21 -15.37 1.06
C GLY A 116 -5.01 -15.43 -0.26
N VAL A 117 -4.52 -14.78 -1.32
CA VAL A 117 -5.12 -14.85 -2.66
C VAL A 117 -5.08 -16.29 -3.20
N LEU A 118 -3.94 -16.97 -3.10
CA LEU A 118 -3.81 -18.37 -3.50
C LEU A 118 -4.73 -19.29 -2.70
N GLN A 119 -4.82 -19.09 -1.38
CA GLN A 119 -5.72 -19.86 -0.51
C GLN A 119 -7.19 -19.67 -0.87
N ASN A 120 -7.61 -18.43 -1.14
CA ASN A 120 -8.98 -18.14 -1.54
C ASN A 120 -9.33 -18.79 -2.88
N TYR A 121 -8.41 -18.72 -3.85
CA TYR A 121 -8.58 -19.38 -5.14
C TYR A 121 -8.62 -20.90 -5.00
N ALA A 122 -7.68 -21.49 -4.25
CA ALA A 122 -7.64 -22.92 -3.95
C ALA A 122 -8.96 -23.42 -3.35
N ARG A 123 -9.52 -22.67 -2.39
CA ARG A 123 -10.82 -23.00 -1.76
C ARG A 123 -11.99 -22.83 -2.72
N LYS A 124 -12.01 -21.77 -3.53
CA LYS A 124 -13.07 -21.50 -4.52
C LYS A 124 -13.15 -22.58 -5.60
N TYR A 125 -11.99 -23.08 -6.05
CA TYR A 125 -11.90 -24.06 -7.14
C TYR A 125 -11.61 -25.50 -6.68
N ASN A 126 -11.55 -25.72 -5.36
CA ASN A 126 -11.22 -27.01 -4.74
C ASN A 126 -9.92 -27.64 -5.28
N LEU A 127 -8.86 -26.83 -5.33
CA LEU A 127 -7.52 -27.21 -5.79
C LEU A 127 -6.55 -27.28 -4.61
N ALA A 128 -5.51 -28.10 -4.73
CA ALA A 128 -4.39 -28.09 -3.78
C ALA A 128 -3.55 -26.82 -3.99
N ILE A 129 -3.21 -26.13 -2.88
CA ILE A 129 -2.47 -24.87 -2.95
C ILE A 129 -1.08 -25.03 -3.58
N ASP A 130 -0.42 -26.17 -3.37
CA ASP A 130 0.94 -26.45 -3.84
C ASP A 130 1.04 -26.54 -5.37
N ARG A 131 -0.09 -26.67 -6.07
CA ARG A 131 -0.14 -26.69 -7.53
C ARG A 131 -0.37 -25.31 -8.12
N LEU A 132 -0.69 -24.31 -7.30
CA LEU A 132 -1.01 -22.97 -7.78
C LEU A 132 0.24 -22.10 -7.84
N ASN A 133 0.36 -21.37 -8.94
CA ASN A 133 1.32 -20.28 -9.06
C ASN A 133 0.61 -19.06 -9.65
N PHE A 134 1.27 -17.91 -9.67
CA PHE A 134 0.72 -16.71 -10.28
C PHE A 134 1.09 -16.63 -11.76
N ASN A 135 0.09 -16.43 -12.60
CA ASN A 135 0.25 -15.92 -13.94
C ASN A 135 0.27 -14.38 -13.88
N PHE A 136 1.21 -13.77 -14.60
CA PHE A 136 1.42 -12.32 -14.60
C PHE A 136 1.04 -11.75 -15.95
N THR A 137 0.00 -10.92 -15.98
CA THR A 137 -0.45 -10.24 -17.21
C THR A 137 -0.36 -8.74 -17.02
N ILE A 138 0.39 -8.05 -17.87
CA ILE A 138 0.47 -6.58 -17.84
C ILE A 138 -0.72 -6.00 -18.60
N LEU A 139 -1.32 -4.95 -18.05
CA LEU A 139 -2.41 -4.19 -18.65
C LEU A 139 -1.86 -2.85 -19.19
N PRO A 140 -2.39 -2.31 -20.29
CA PRO A 140 -1.88 -1.08 -20.92
C PRO A 140 -2.21 0.21 -20.14
N GLN A 141 -2.68 0.10 -18.90
CA GLN A 141 -3.13 1.23 -18.10
C GLN A 141 -2.09 1.54 -17.01
N TYR A 142 -1.67 2.80 -16.94
CA TYR A 142 -0.76 3.29 -15.91
C TYR A 142 -1.52 3.84 -14.71
N ARG A 143 -1.05 3.53 -13.51
CA ARG A 143 -1.58 4.09 -12.28
C ARG A 143 -0.47 4.58 -11.37
N HIS A 144 -0.22 5.88 -11.44
CA HIS A 144 0.77 6.53 -10.58
C HIS A 144 0.23 6.68 -9.16
N GLN A 145 1.07 6.27 -8.20
CA GLN A 145 0.69 6.23 -6.79
C GLN A 145 0.36 7.63 -6.23
N LYS A 146 1.07 8.68 -6.68
CA LYS A 146 0.88 10.06 -6.20
C LYS A 146 -0.51 10.59 -6.56
N ASP A 147 -0.89 10.47 -7.83
CA ASP A 147 -2.18 10.93 -8.34
C ASP A 147 -3.33 10.15 -7.72
N TYR A 148 -3.13 8.83 -7.54
CA TYR A 148 -4.09 7.97 -6.87
C TYR A 148 -4.30 8.40 -5.40
N ILE A 149 -3.23 8.58 -4.62
CA ILE A 149 -3.34 9.04 -3.22
C ILE A 149 -4.00 10.41 -3.12
N GLN A 150 -3.71 11.32 -4.05
CA GLN A 150 -4.33 12.65 -4.07
C GLN A 150 -5.83 12.54 -4.31
N ALA A 151 -6.25 11.75 -5.29
CA ALA A 151 -7.66 11.49 -5.56
C ALA A 151 -8.35 10.88 -4.33
N LEU A 152 -7.72 9.92 -3.66
CA LEU A 152 -8.24 9.31 -2.43
C LEU A 152 -8.38 10.28 -1.26
N THR A 153 -7.58 11.35 -1.21
CA THR A 153 -7.66 12.34 -0.14
C THR A 153 -8.89 13.24 -0.29
N THR A 154 -9.35 13.44 -1.53
CA THR A 154 -10.51 14.28 -1.85
C THR A 154 -11.83 13.50 -1.81
N MET A 155 -11.79 12.18 -1.94
CA MET A 155 -12.98 11.34 -2.01
C MET A 155 -13.71 11.17 -0.68
N THR A 156 -15.04 11.08 -0.77
CA THR A 156 -15.87 10.68 0.36
C THR A 156 -15.99 9.16 0.45
N PHE A 157 -16.29 8.66 1.65
CA PHE A 157 -16.32 7.23 1.92
C PHE A 157 -17.42 6.54 1.10
N GLY A 158 -17.03 5.63 0.19
CA GLY A 158 -17.96 4.81 -0.59
C GLY A 158 -17.98 5.15 -2.09
N GLU A 159 -17.34 6.25 -2.49
CA GLU A 159 -17.17 6.58 -3.90
C GLU A 159 -16.02 5.73 -4.51
N GLU A 160 -16.28 5.16 -5.69
CA GLU A 160 -15.28 4.48 -6.52
C GLU A 160 -14.70 5.48 -7.52
N LEU A 161 -13.39 5.39 -7.79
CA LEU A 161 -12.76 6.27 -8.79
C LEU A 161 -13.27 5.90 -10.17
N ASP A 162 -13.41 6.90 -11.04
CA ASP A 162 -13.77 6.64 -12.43
C ASP A 162 -12.72 5.76 -13.13
N ILE A 163 -11.45 5.89 -12.73
CA ILE A 163 -10.34 5.04 -13.17
C ILE A 163 -10.56 3.57 -12.78
N ASP A 164 -11.20 3.30 -11.64
CA ASP A 164 -11.51 1.92 -11.20
C ASP A 164 -12.68 1.31 -11.99
N LYS A 165 -13.58 2.14 -12.51
CA LYS A 165 -14.71 1.67 -13.33
C LYS A 165 -14.26 1.19 -14.71
N GLU A 166 -13.21 1.80 -15.28
CA GLU A 166 -12.67 1.45 -16.60
C GLU A 166 -11.97 0.08 -16.64
N ILE A 167 -11.46 -0.40 -15.50
CA ILE A 167 -10.66 -1.65 -15.44
C ILE A 167 -11.54 -2.91 -15.57
N GLY A 168 -12.86 -2.79 -15.38
CA GLY A 168 -13.78 -3.92 -15.38
C GLY A 168 -13.60 -4.81 -14.14
N LYS A 169 -14.67 -5.50 -13.74
CA LYS A 169 -14.60 -6.42 -12.59
C LYS A 169 -13.84 -7.68 -12.97
N ILE A 170 -12.71 -7.90 -12.32
CA ILE A 170 -11.92 -9.12 -12.50
C ILE A 170 -12.57 -10.26 -11.73
N LYS A 171 -12.59 -11.45 -12.34
CA LYS A 171 -13.21 -12.64 -11.78
C LYS A 171 -12.38 -13.28 -10.66
N ASP A 172 -11.06 -13.36 -10.88
CA ASP A 172 -10.09 -14.02 -10.00
C ASP A 172 -8.74 -13.31 -10.02
N GLY A 173 -8.04 -13.39 -8.88
CA GLY A 173 -6.73 -12.76 -8.72
C GLY A 173 -6.80 -11.31 -8.25
N VAL A 174 -5.70 -10.60 -8.41
CA VAL A 174 -5.53 -9.24 -7.90
C VAL A 174 -4.79 -8.35 -8.89
N LEU A 175 -5.13 -7.07 -8.90
CA LEU A 175 -4.41 -6.05 -9.63
C LEU A 175 -3.35 -5.42 -8.75
N VAL A 176 -2.17 -5.28 -9.32
CA VAL A 176 -1.02 -4.68 -8.70
C VAL A 176 -0.62 -3.44 -9.49
N HIS A 177 -0.39 -2.34 -8.81
CA HIS A 177 0.07 -1.11 -9.41
C HIS A 177 1.12 -0.39 -8.55
N GLY A 178 1.75 0.63 -9.14
CA GLY A 178 2.76 1.45 -8.46
C GLY A 178 4.14 0.77 -8.35
N LEU A 179 4.43 -0.19 -9.22
CA LEU A 179 5.75 -0.79 -9.34
C LEU A 179 6.65 0.02 -10.29
N PHE A 180 7.95 -0.06 -10.07
CA PHE A 180 8.98 0.58 -10.89
C PHE A 180 9.88 -0.47 -11.53
N MET A 181 10.35 -0.19 -12.73
CA MET A 181 11.32 -0.98 -13.48
C MET A 181 12.66 -0.28 -13.40
N ASP A 182 13.70 -1.02 -13.03
CA ASP A 182 15.07 -0.55 -12.90
C ASP A 182 15.97 -1.37 -13.81
N GLY A 183 16.69 -0.70 -14.72
CA GLY A 183 17.51 -1.34 -15.76
C GLY A 183 16.75 -1.81 -17.00
N PHE A 184 15.44 -1.57 -17.09
CA PHE A 184 14.61 -1.84 -18.27
C PHE A 184 13.35 -0.96 -18.31
N GLY A 185 12.69 -0.96 -19.46
CA GLY A 185 11.41 -0.30 -19.71
C GLY A 185 10.33 -1.26 -20.19
N TRP A 186 9.13 -0.72 -20.40
CA TRP A 186 8.00 -1.47 -20.95
C TRP A 186 7.57 -0.86 -22.27
N ASP A 187 7.47 -1.68 -23.31
CA ASP A 187 6.87 -1.27 -24.58
C ASP A 187 5.37 -1.59 -24.58
N ILE A 188 4.55 -0.55 -24.50
CA ILE A 188 3.09 -0.68 -24.47
C ILE A 188 2.49 -1.16 -25.80
N ASN A 189 3.17 -0.93 -26.92
CA ASN A 189 2.64 -1.31 -28.24
C ASN A 189 2.80 -2.82 -28.46
N ASN A 190 3.96 -3.35 -28.06
CA ASN A 190 4.29 -4.76 -28.21
C ASN A 190 3.97 -5.59 -26.95
N MET A 191 3.61 -4.93 -25.84
CA MET A 191 3.32 -5.55 -24.54
C MET A 191 4.46 -6.48 -24.06
N MET A 192 5.69 -5.99 -24.16
CA MET A 192 6.90 -6.72 -23.79
C MET A 192 7.98 -5.82 -23.19
N LEU A 193 8.99 -6.45 -22.63
CA LEU A 193 10.18 -5.78 -22.13
C LEU A 193 10.97 -5.10 -23.24
N ALA A 194 11.40 -3.89 -22.95
CA ALA A 194 12.23 -3.07 -23.82
C ALA A 194 13.36 -2.40 -23.04
N ASP A 195 14.33 -1.88 -23.76
CA ASP A 195 15.39 -1.09 -23.13
C ASP A 195 14.85 0.23 -22.58
N SER A 196 15.41 0.66 -21.46
CA SER A 196 15.12 1.98 -20.91
C SER A 196 15.48 3.09 -21.89
N LYS A 197 14.71 4.16 -21.89
CA LYS A 197 15.01 5.35 -22.71
C LYS A 197 16.30 6.01 -22.20
N PRO A 198 17.11 6.61 -23.09
CA PRO A 198 18.31 7.33 -22.67
C PRO A 198 17.97 8.41 -21.62
N GLY A 199 18.65 8.37 -20.47
CA GLY A 199 18.43 9.30 -19.37
C GLY A 199 17.32 8.90 -18.38
N GLU A 200 16.59 7.82 -18.63
CA GLU A 200 15.59 7.28 -17.72
C GLU A 200 16.18 6.07 -16.98
N MET A 201 16.65 6.29 -15.75
CA MET A 201 17.22 5.21 -14.94
C MET A 201 16.14 4.23 -14.45
N THR A 202 14.95 4.74 -14.15
CA THR A 202 13.81 3.98 -13.64
C THR A 202 12.53 4.40 -14.32
N ALA A 203 11.73 3.44 -14.75
CA ALA A 203 10.43 3.66 -15.39
C ALA A 203 9.30 3.13 -14.51
N SER A 204 8.06 3.63 -14.68
CA SER A 204 6.89 3.04 -14.00
C SER A 204 6.40 1.81 -14.77
N LEU A 205 6.12 0.71 -14.08
CA LEU A 205 5.44 -0.43 -14.68
C LEU A 205 3.93 -0.11 -14.80
N PRO A 206 3.28 -0.48 -15.92
CA PRO A 206 1.82 -0.47 -15.99
C PRO A 206 1.19 -1.40 -14.94
N MET A 207 -0.14 -1.36 -14.83
CA MET A 207 -0.84 -2.28 -13.93
C MET A 207 -0.61 -3.73 -14.32
N MET A 208 -0.40 -4.58 -13.33
CA MET A 208 -0.17 -6.00 -13.48
C MET A 208 -1.33 -6.77 -12.84
N HIS A 209 -1.93 -7.69 -13.57
CA HIS A 209 -2.89 -8.66 -13.04
C HIS A 209 -2.15 -9.93 -12.63
N LEU A 210 -2.33 -10.32 -11.36
CA LEU A 210 -1.82 -11.55 -10.77
C LEU A 210 -2.98 -12.52 -10.64
N GLU A 211 -3.02 -13.50 -11.53
CA GLU A 211 -4.06 -14.53 -11.53
C GLU A 211 -3.48 -15.86 -11.02
N PRO A 212 -4.04 -16.46 -9.96
CA PRO A 212 -3.69 -17.82 -9.58
C PRO A 212 -4.07 -18.81 -10.69
N SER A 213 -3.12 -19.64 -11.11
CA SER A 213 -3.35 -20.70 -12.09
C SER A 213 -2.55 -21.96 -11.71
N PRO A 214 -3.10 -23.16 -11.91
CA PRO A 214 -2.35 -24.40 -11.75
C PRO A 214 -1.37 -24.68 -12.90
N ASN A 215 -1.59 -24.06 -14.05
CA ASN A 215 -0.82 -24.28 -15.28
C ASN A 215 -0.22 -22.95 -15.72
N VAL A 216 0.91 -22.56 -15.11
CA VAL A 216 1.70 -21.42 -15.58
C VAL A 216 2.73 -21.96 -16.56
N GLU A 217 2.51 -21.70 -17.85
CA GLU A 217 3.49 -22.01 -18.89
C GLU A 217 4.59 -20.95 -18.85
N ILE A 218 5.80 -21.35 -18.50
CA ILE A 218 6.97 -20.47 -18.48
C ILE A 218 7.63 -20.59 -19.83
N LEU A 219 7.60 -19.53 -20.63
CA LEU A 219 8.34 -19.51 -21.89
C LEU A 219 9.83 -19.25 -21.60
N GLU A 220 10.72 -19.92 -22.31
CA GLU A 220 12.17 -19.71 -22.20
C GLU A 220 12.58 -18.29 -22.62
N SER A 221 11.76 -17.64 -23.46
CA SER A 221 11.91 -16.24 -23.85
C SER A 221 11.55 -15.25 -22.73
N ASP A 222 10.79 -15.68 -21.73
CA ASP A 222 10.31 -14.79 -20.68
C ASP A 222 11.41 -14.47 -19.68
N TYR A 223 11.46 -13.21 -19.28
CA TYR A 223 12.36 -12.78 -18.25
C TYR A 223 11.73 -12.96 -16.88
N THR A 224 12.37 -13.75 -16.02
CA THR A 224 12.02 -13.85 -14.61
C THR A 224 12.67 -12.68 -13.84
N SER A 225 11.93 -11.57 -13.70
CA SER A 225 12.38 -10.36 -13.03
C SER A 225 12.17 -10.46 -11.50
N PRO A 226 13.21 -10.25 -10.68
CA PRO A 226 13.02 -10.20 -9.23
C PRO A 226 12.34 -8.89 -8.81
N LEU A 227 11.33 -8.98 -7.93
CA LEU A 227 10.68 -7.84 -7.30
C LEU A 227 11.26 -7.59 -5.91
N TYR A 228 11.79 -6.39 -5.69
CA TYR A 228 12.33 -5.93 -4.41
C TYR A 228 11.48 -4.82 -3.80
N LYS A 229 11.53 -4.69 -2.47
CA LYS A 229 10.88 -3.58 -1.76
C LYS A 229 11.58 -2.25 -2.02
N THR A 230 12.92 -2.24 -2.06
CA THR A 230 13.73 -1.03 -2.20
C THR A 230 14.82 -1.17 -3.27
N ALA A 231 15.21 -0.04 -3.87
CA ALA A 231 16.22 0.02 -4.93
C ALA A 231 17.62 -0.43 -4.50
N GLN A 232 17.94 -0.37 -3.20
CA GLN A 232 19.23 -0.84 -2.70
C GLN A 232 19.38 -2.37 -2.81
N ARG A 233 18.27 -3.12 -2.93
CA ARG A 233 18.22 -4.59 -3.02
C ARG A 233 18.95 -5.32 -1.88
N ALA A 234 19.30 -4.60 -0.82
CA ALA A 234 19.92 -5.10 0.38
C ALA A 234 18.85 -5.28 1.46
N GLY A 235 18.90 -6.39 2.17
CA GLY A 235 18.02 -6.68 3.30
C GLY A 235 18.74 -7.60 4.29
N VAL A 236 18.29 -7.60 5.55
CA VAL A 236 18.74 -8.59 6.52
C VAL A 236 18.12 -9.94 6.15
N LEU A 237 18.91 -11.01 6.21
CA LEU A 237 18.40 -12.37 6.06
C LEU A 237 17.51 -12.68 7.27
N SER A 238 16.27 -13.11 6.99
CA SER A 238 15.40 -13.65 8.04
C SER A 238 15.94 -14.98 8.55
N THR A 239 15.40 -15.47 9.68
CA THR A 239 15.75 -16.79 10.25
C THR A 239 15.49 -17.96 9.30
N THR A 240 14.70 -17.75 8.25
CA THR A 240 14.41 -18.73 7.18
C THR A 240 15.34 -18.58 5.96
N GLY A 241 16.34 -17.71 5.99
CA GLY A 241 17.29 -17.48 4.88
C GLY A 241 16.75 -16.61 3.74
N HIS A 242 15.48 -16.17 3.81
CA HIS A 242 14.94 -15.24 2.82
C HIS A 242 15.31 -13.79 3.15
N SER A 243 15.71 -13.04 2.13
CA SER A 243 15.95 -11.59 2.24
C SER A 243 14.68 -10.87 2.62
N THR A 244 14.76 -9.98 3.61
CA THR A 244 13.65 -9.09 3.99
C THR A 244 13.25 -8.11 2.88
N ASN A 245 14.08 -7.94 1.85
CA ASN A 245 13.85 -7.03 0.73
C ASN A 245 13.28 -7.73 -0.51
N PHE A 246 13.59 -9.00 -0.73
CA PHE A 246 13.01 -9.77 -1.83
C PHE A 246 11.53 -10.06 -1.56
N VAL A 247 10.68 -9.86 -2.58
CA VAL A 247 9.24 -10.13 -2.48
C VAL A 247 8.89 -11.41 -3.23
N PHE A 248 8.97 -11.43 -4.55
CA PHE A 248 8.80 -12.63 -5.39
C PHE A 248 9.39 -12.36 -6.79
N ALA A 249 9.39 -13.37 -7.66
CA ALA A 249 9.83 -13.21 -9.03
C ALA A 249 8.63 -13.14 -9.99
N VAL A 250 8.66 -12.18 -10.90
CA VAL A 250 7.61 -11.89 -11.88
C VAL A 250 8.08 -12.38 -13.25
N GLN A 251 7.23 -13.09 -13.97
CA GLN A 251 7.52 -13.45 -15.36
C GLN A 251 7.02 -12.36 -16.28
N LEU A 252 7.91 -11.84 -17.12
CA LEU A 252 7.63 -10.76 -18.04
C LEU A 252 8.01 -11.18 -19.46
N PRO A 253 7.13 -10.98 -20.45
CA PRO A 253 7.42 -11.33 -21.83
C PRO A 253 8.58 -10.49 -22.36
N SER A 254 9.50 -11.16 -23.07
CA SER A 254 10.72 -10.56 -23.59
C SER A 254 11.09 -11.15 -24.96
N ASN A 255 11.70 -10.32 -25.80
CA ASN A 255 12.29 -10.74 -27.07
C ASN A 255 13.83 -10.96 -26.97
N GLN A 256 14.39 -10.76 -25.78
CA GLN A 256 15.80 -10.99 -25.47
C GLN A 256 15.94 -12.19 -24.52
N PRO A 257 17.06 -12.93 -24.58
CA PRO A 257 17.32 -14.02 -23.65
C PRO A 257 17.44 -13.49 -22.21
N GLN A 258 17.10 -14.32 -21.23
CA GLN A 258 17.12 -13.96 -19.82
C GLN A 258 18.49 -13.40 -19.36
N ASP A 259 19.60 -13.94 -19.85
CA ASP A 259 20.97 -13.48 -19.53
C ASP A 259 21.21 -12.01 -19.88
N TYR A 260 20.56 -11.49 -20.92
CA TYR A 260 20.66 -10.08 -21.31
C TYR A 260 20.17 -9.16 -20.20
N TRP A 261 19.00 -9.47 -19.62
CA TRP A 261 18.41 -8.69 -18.54
C TRP A 261 19.13 -8.90 -17.21
N ILE A 262 19.60 -10.12 -16.95
CA ILE A 262 20.43 -10.42 -15.77
C ILE A 262 21.72 -9.58 -15.81
N ALA A 263 22.40 -9.51 -16.95
CA ALA A 263 23.63 -8.72 -17.11
C ALA A 263 23.40 -7.22 -16.90
N LYS A 264 22.20 -6.71 -17.24
CA LYS A 264 21.79 -5.32 -16.96
C LYS A 264 21.42 -5.08 -15.49
N GLY A 265 21.33 -6.14 -14.68
CA GLY A 265 20.80 -6.04 -13.33
C GLY A 265 19.34 -5.58 -13.32
N ALA A 266 18.56 -5.94 -14.33
CA ALA A 266 17.15 -5.60 -14.44
C ALA A 266 16.37 -6.10 -13.21
N ALA A 267 15.56 -5.25 -12.57
CA ALA A 267 14.65 -5.68 -11.52
C ALA A 267 13.41 -4.79 -11.39
N LEU A 268 12.37 -5.35 -10.77
CA LEU A 268 11.22 -4.58 -10.33
C LEU A 268 11.44 -4.08 -8.89
N ILE A 269 10.91 -2.91 -8.59
CA ILE A 269 11.04 -2.28 -7.28
C ILE A 269 9.70 -1.66 -6.86
N CYS A 270 9.29 -1.87 -5.62
CA CYS A 270 8.06 -1.27 -5.06
C CYS A 270 8.22 0.22 -4.70
N GLN A 271 9.44 0.68 -4.46
CA GLN A 271 9.74 2.05 -4.03
C GLN A 271 11.10 2.53 -4.55
N LEU A 272 11.10 3.73 -5.12
CA LEU A 272 12.30 4.49 -5.45
C LEU A 272 12.97 5.04 -4.18
N SER A 273 14.30 5.09 -4.17
CA SER A 273 15.07 5.80 -3.14
C SER A 273 14.93 7.32 -3.36
N ASP A 274 14.21 7.99 -2.46
CA ASP A 274 14.19 9.46 -2.35
C ASP A 274 15.48 9.96 -1.66
#